data_AF-E9SC39-F1
#
_entry.id   AF-E9SC39-F1
#
_cell.length_a   1.000
_cell.length_b   1.000
_cell.length_c   1.000
_cell.angle_alpha   90.00
_cell.angle_beta   90.00
_cell.angle_gamma   90.00
#
_symmetry.space_group_name_H-M   'P 1'
#
loop_
_entity.id
_entity.type
_entity.pdbx_description
1 polymer ?
#
loop_
_entity_poly.entity_id
_entity_poly.type
_entity_poly.pdbx_seq_one_letter_code
_entity_poly.pdbx_strand_id
1 'polypeptide(L)'
;MLFGDRTADRCAVTELPDSLIGTEAVLTPCDAKSSSKEQAAVTANKDITLYVGLDSRVTNVPSWLGSFTKTNRTVKTSNNVTFLLYSKKVNAGESVKLGANGQSAGCMNYIVLASAAANTSISDIYPEITDVAYSEQYHQIRFTWKPVDGASNYGIAVYLAGKWRIQTQNISASATSYTTPKNLTAGKTYKVAVAAKVNGEWTAEQSIKHAVTVTVR
;
A
#
# COMPACT_ATOMS: atom_id res chain seq x y z
N MET A 1 5.54 -9.06 19.39
CA MET A 1 4.85 -10.30 19.84
C MET A 1 3.53 -10.37 19.08
N LEU A 2 3.12 -11.54 18.59
CA LEU A 2 1.92 -11.67 17.73
C LEU A 2 0.75 -12.41 18.39
N PHE A 3 1.00 -13.15 19.47
CA PHE A 3 -0.01 -13.93 20.17
C PHE A 3 0.12 -13.69 21.66
N GLY A 4 -1.01 -13.65 22.38
CA GLY A 4 -1.02 -13.42 23.84
C GLY A 4 -0.45 -14.57 24.66
N ASP A 5 -0.34 -15.77 24.06
CA ASP A 5 0.14 -17.01 24.68
C ASP A 5 1.46 -17.52 24.06
N ARG A 6 2.17 -16.67 23.32
CA ARG A 6 3.49 -16.97 22.75
C ARG A 6 4.48 -15.87 23.05
N THR A 7 5.71 -16.29 23.28
CA THR A 7 6.86 -15.41 23.49
C THR A 7 7.62 -15.17 22.17
N ALA A 8 8.46 -14.14 22.12
CA ALA A 8 9.16 -13.75 20.90
C ALA A 8 10.13 -14.82 20.38
N ASP A 9 10.76 -15.58 21.27
CA ASP A 9 11.61 -16.73 20.92
C ASP A 9 10.85 -17.82 20.14
N ARG A 10 9.53 -17.92 20.31
CA ARG A 10 8.70 -18.93 19.63
C ARG A 10 8.16 -18.49 18.27
N CYS A 11 7.93 -17.19 18.06
CA CYS A 11 7.32 -16.67 16.84
C CYS A 11 7.51 -15.15 16.66
N ALA A 12 8.74 -14.65 16.79
CA ALA A 12 9.06 -13.26 16.47
C ALA A 12 8.75 -12.97 15.00
N VAL A 13 8.23 -11.78 14.71
CA VAL A 13 8.10 -11.30 13.33
C VAL A 13 9.50 -11.05 12.78
N THR A 14 9.80 -11.63 11.63
CA THR A 14 11.08 -11.47 10.92
C THR A 14 10.93 -10.67 9.63
N GLU A 15 9.73 -10.64 9.05
CA GLU A 15 9.41 -9.84 7.87
C GLU A 15 7.99 -9.30 8.02
N LEU A 16 7.86 -7.96 7.93
CA LEU A 16 6.60 -7.23 7.99
C LEU A 16 6.65 -6.17 6.89
N PRO A 17 5.61 -6.05 6.05
CA PRO A 17 5.68 -5.07 4.98
C PRO A 17 5.57 -3.66 5.55
N ASP A 18 6.45 -2.75 5.10
CA ASP A 18 6.79 -1.48 5.76
C ASP A 18 5.59 -0.64 6.22
N SER A 19 4.53 -0.57 5.43
CA SER A 19 3.31 0.18 5.79
C SER A 19 2.51 -0.40 6.99
N LEU A 20 2.97 -1.51 7.58
CA LEU A 20 2.43 -2.08 8.81
C LEU A 20 3.37 -1.92 10.01
N ILE A 21 4.55 -1.31 9.85
CA ILE A 21 5.43 -1.02 10.98
C ILE A 21 4.74 0.02 11.88
N GLY A 22 4.69 -0.25 13.19
CA GLY A 22 4.06 0.63 14.18
C GLY A 22 2.54 0.54 14.27
N THR A 23 1.90 -0.34 13.50
CA THR A 23 0.45 -0.58 13.61
C THR A 23 0.08 -1.32 14.89
N GLU A 24 -1.17 -1.18 15.31
CA GLU A 24 -1.69 -1.90 16.47
C GLU A 24 -1.96 -3.37 16.11
N ALA A 25 -1.82 -4.26 17.09
CA ALA A 25 -2.09 -5.69 16.92
C ALA A 25 -3.11 -6.16 17.96
N VAL A 26 -4.05 -7.00 17.54
CA VAL A 26 -4.92 -7.73 18.48
C VAL A 26 -4.25 -9.06 18.79
N LEU A 27 -3.79 -9.20 20.04
CA LEU A 27 -3.05 -10.38 20.48
C LEU A 27 -4.01 -11.52 20.84
N THR A 28 -4.49 -12.24 19.83
CA THR A 28 -5.24 -13.49 20.04
C THR A 28 -4.31 -14.59 20.58
N PRO A 29 -4.80 -15.53 21.40
CA PRO A 29 -4.01 -16.72 21.74
C PRO A 29 -3.80 -17.60 20.50
N CYS A 30 -2.59 -18.07 20.27
CA CYS A 30 -2.26 -19.05 19.24
C CYS A 30 -2.98 -20.40 19.48
N ASP A 31 -3.32 -20.73 20.72
CA ASP A 31 -4.07 -21.94 21.06
C ASP A 31 -5.57 -21.83 20.78
N ALA A 32 -6.09 -20.62 20.57
CA ALA A 32 -7.48 -20.41 20.15
C ALA A 32 -7.78 -20.98 18.75
N LYS A 33 -6.76 -21.38 17.96
CA LYS A 33 -6.94 -22.16 16.71
C LYS A 33 -7.75 -23.45 16.89
N SER A 34 -7.78 -23.99 18.10
CA SER A 34 -8.57 -25.18 18.45
C SER A 34 -10.04 -24.88 18.75
N SER A 35 -10.40 -23.62 18.93
CA SER A 35 -11.77 -23.18 19.22
C SER A 35 -12.59 -23.06 17.94
N SER A 36 -13.85 -23.52 18.01
CA SER A 36 -14.88 -23.28 16.99
C SER A 36 -15.69 -22.01 17.22
N LYS A 37 -15.45 -21.28 18.32
CA LYS A 37 -16.20 -20.08 18.71
C LYS A 37 -15.58 -18.80 18.13
N GLU A 38 -16.33 -17.70 18.25
CA GLU A 38 -15.79 -16.35 18.12
C GLU A 38 -14.61 -16.18 19.08
N GLN A 39 -13.48 -15.68 18.57
CA GLN A 39 -12.24 -15.54 19.34
C GLN A 39 -11.98 -14.09 19.76
N ALA A 40 -12.50 -13.11 18.99
CA ALA A 40 -12.40 -11.69 19.30
C ALA A 40 -13.43 -10.87 18.51
N ALA A 41 -13.65 -9.63 18.94
CA ALA A 41 -14.35 -8.61 18.17
C ALA A 41 -13.52 -7.31 18.18
N VAL A 42 -13.42 -6.65 17.04
CA VAL A 42 -12.70 -5.38 16.87
C VAL A 42 -13.70 -4.30 16.57
N THR A 43 -13.80 -3.29 17.44
CA THR A 43 -14.59 -2.08 17.18
C THR A 43 -13.64 -0.94 16.81
N ALA A 44 -13.82 -0.36 15.63
CA ALA A 44 -12.94 0.70 15.17
C ALA A 44 -13.37 2.05 15.77
N ASN A 45 -12.46 2.77 16.44
CA ASN A 45 -12.75 4.12 16.94
C ASN A 45 -12.54 5.21 15.87
N LYS A 46 -11.86 4.85 14.78
CA LYS A 46 -11.61 5.69 13.60
C LYS A 46 -11.73 4.79 12.37
N ASP A 47 -11.75 5.36 11.18
CA ASP A 47 -11.61 4.57 9.96
C ASP A 47 -10.25 3.86 9.99
N ILE A 48 -10.27 2.53 9.79
CA ILE A 48 -9.08 1.69 9.80
C ILE A 48 -9.04 0.77 8.58
N THR A 49 -7.85 0.27 8.27
CA THR A 49 -7.73 -0.99 7.52
C THR A 49 -7.35 -2.09 8.49
N LEU A 50 -8.26 -3.06 8.63
CA LEU A 50 -8.05 -4.26 9.42
C LEU A 50 -7.40 -5.32 8.55
N TYR A 51 -6.26 -5.84 8.98
CA TYR A 51 -5.55 -6.93 8.34
C TYR A 51 -5.68 -8.21 9.17
N VAL A 52 -5.93 -9.32 8.48
CA VAL A 52 -5.83 -10.66 9.06
C VAL A 52 -4.74 -11.43 8.32
N GLY A 53 -3.75 -11.91 9.04
CA GLY A 53 -2.77 -12.85 8.53
C GLY A 53 -3.21 -14.28 8.81
N LEU A 54 -3.57 -15.04 7.78
CA LEU A 54 -3.87 -16.46 7.91
C LEU A 54 -2.62 -17.28 7.60
N ASP A 55 -2.27 -18.22 8.48
CA ASP A 55 -1.14 -19.13 8.25
C ASP A 55 -1.32 -19.85 6.91
N SER A 56 -0.31 -19.79 6.04
CA SER A 56 -0.37 -20.30 4.67
C SER A 56 -0.64 -21.81 4.59
N ARG A 57 -0.49 -22.53 5.71
CA ARG A 57 -0.77 -23.97 5.84
C ARG A 57 -2.23 -24.28 6.18
N VAL A 58 -3.05 -23.27 6.47
CA VAL A 58 -4.50 -23.44 6.67
C VAL A 58 -5.15 -23.69 5.31
N THR A 59 -5.71 -24.89 5.14
CA THR A 59 -6.37 -25.31 3.90
C THR A 59 -7.87 -25.05 3.92
N ASN A 60 -8.50 -25.14 5.09
CA ASN A 60 -9.90 -24.80 5.30
C ASN A 60 -10.02 -23.32 5.68
N VAL A 61 -10.01 -22.43 4.68
CA VAL A 61 -10.09 -20.98 4.90
C VAL A 61 -11.42 -20.62 5.58
N PRO A 62 -11.41 -19.92 6.72
CA PRO A 62 -12.63 -19.54 7.42
C PRO A 62 -13.58 -18.71 6.56
N SER A 63 -14.88 -19.03 6.58
CA SER A 63 -15.90 -18.33 5.78
C SER A 63 -16.03 -16.85 6.12
N TRP A 64 -15.74 -16.45 7.37
CA TRP A 64 -15.80 -15.04 7.79
C TRP A 64 -14.73 -14.17 7.10
N LEU A 65 -13.64 -14.76 6.60
CA LEU A 65 -12.66 -14.07 5.77
C LEU A 65 -13.19 -13.74 4.37
N GLY A 66 -14.35 -14.27 3.96
CA GLY A 66 -15.00 -13.91 2.69
C GLY A 66 -15.38 -12.42 2.61
N SER A 67 -15.46 -11.72 3.74
CA SER A 67 -15.66 -10.26 3.80
C SER A 67 -14.36 -9.45 3.67
N PHE A 68 -13.21 -10.13 3.58
CA PHE A 68 -11.89 -9.52 3.41
C PHE A 68 -11.36 -9.78 2.00
N THR A 69 -10.53 -8.86 1.51
CA THR A 69 -9.81 -9.01 0.24
C THR A 69 -8.45 -9.66 0.50
N LYS A 70 -8.16 -10.78 -0.16
CA LYS A 70 -6.83 -11.39 -0.13
C LYS A 70 -5.82 -10.47 -0.84
N THR A 71 -4.68 -10.23 -0.21
CA THR A 71 -3.60 -9.41 -0.77
C THR A 71 -2.46 -10.30 -1.31
N ASN A 72 -1.48 -9.67 -1.96
CA ASN A 72 -0.21 -10.31 -2.32
C ASN A 72 0.88 -10.18 -1.23
N ARG A 73 0.53 -9.61 -0.06
CA ARG A 73 1.47 -9.33 1.03
C ARG A 73 1.50 -10.47 2.03
N THR A 74 2.64 -10.62 2.71
CA THR A 74 2.84 -11.66 3.72
C THR A 74 3.51 -11.10 4.97
N VAL A 75 3.41 -11.85 6.07
CA VAL A 75 4.20 -11.65 7.30
C VAL A 75 4.93 -12.96 7.57
N LYS A 76 6.22 -12.89 7.88
CA LYS A 76 7.02 -14.08 8.22
C LYS A 76 7.46 -14.04 9.67
N THR A 77 7.62 -15.21 10.26
CA THR A 77 8.06 -15.37 11.65
C THR A 77 9.30 -16.25 11.78
N SER A 78 9.96 -16.15 12.94
CA SER A 78 11.21 -16.86 13.28
C SER A 78 11.07 -18.38 13.30
N ASN A 79 9.85 -18.91 13.41
CA ASN A 79 9.54 -20.33 13.33
C ASN A 79 9.10 -20.79 11.93
N ASN A 80 9.52 -20.07 10.87
CA ASN A 80 9.28 -20.38 9.47
C ASN A 80 7.79 -20.46 9.08
N VAL A 81 6.94 -19.67 9.73
CA VAL A 81 5.53 -19.53 9.35
C VAL A 81 5.37 -18.30 8.47
N THR A 82 4.59 -18.45 7.41
CA THR A 82 4.18 -17.35 6.53
C THR A 82 2.70 -17.13 6.68
N PHE A 83 2.31 -15.91 7.01
CA PHE A 83 0.92 -15.48 7.05
C PHE A 83 0.58 -14.77 5.74
N LEU A 84 -0.50 -15.18 5.08
CA LEU A 84 -1.08 -14.51 3.93
C LEU A 84 -2.01 -13.40 4.43
N LEU A 85 -1.76 -12.16 4.03
CA LEU A 85 -2.56 -11.04 4.50
C LEU A 85 -3.85 -10.88 3.70
N TYR A 86 -4.95 -10.75 4.43
CA TYR A 86 -6.27 -10.33 3.98
C TYR A 86 -6.56 -8.95 4.58
N SER A 87 -7.25 -8.07 3.86
CA SER A 87 -7.58 -6.72 4.34
C SER A 87 -9.07 -6.40 4.22
N LYS A 88 -9.57 -5.58 5.15
CA LYS A 88 -10.93 -5.03 5.13
C LYS A 88 -10.87 -3.57 5.61
N LYS A 89 -11.54 -2.66 4.88
CA LYS A 89 -11.82 -1.31 5.38
C LYS A 89 -12.93 -1.39 6.43
N VAL A 90 -12.73 -0.74 7.57
CA VAL A 90 -13.67 -0.75 8.68
C VAL A 90 -13.87 0.71 9.09
N ASN A 91 -15.11 1.20 9.03
CA ASN A 91 -15.40 2.58 9.37
C ASN A 91 -15.43 2.79 10.88
N ALA A 92 -15.25 4.02 11.34
CA ALA A 92 -15.44 4.39 12.73
C ALA A 92 -16.83 3.92 13.25
N GLY A 93 -16.84 3.28 14.42
CA GLY A 93 -18.01 2.67 15.03
C GLY A 93 -18.37 1.27 14.50
N GLU A 94 -17.83 0.82 13.37
CA GLU A 94 -18.07 -0.52 12.86
C GLU A 94 -17.36 -1.58 13.71
N SER A 95 -18.04 -2.72 13.91
CA SER A 95 -17.51 -3.89 14.61
C SER A 95 -17.28 -5.06 13.65
N VAL A 96 -16.09 -5.68 13.73
CA VAL A 96 -15.74 -6.90 12.99
C VAL A 96 -15.54 -8.05 13.97
N LYS A 97 -16.30 -9.14 13.76
CA LYS A 97 -16.18 -10.38 14.54
C LYS A 97 -15.16 -11.30 13.91
N LEU A 98 -14.27 -11.86 14.74
CA LEU A 98 -13.19 -12.74 14.33
C LEU A 98 -13.51 -14.16 14.81
N GLY A 99 -13.85 -15.02 13.87
CA GLY A 99 -14.33 -16.39 14.12
C GLY A 99 -13.20 -17.41 14.27
N ALA A 100 -13.57 -18.68 14.16
CA ALA A 100 -12.62 -19.79 14.22
C ALA A 100 -11.54 -19.73 13.13
N ASN A 101 -10.38 -20.34 13.39
CA ASN A 101 -9.22 -20.38 12.49
C ASN A 101 -9.40 -21.29 11.27
N GLY A 102 -10.43 -22.15 11.27
CA GLY A 102 -10.72 -23.09 10.18
C GLY A 102 -9.89 -24.37 10.21
N GLN A 103 -8.71 -24.35 10.83
CA GLN A 103 -7.84 -25.51 11.05
C GLN A 103 -7.18 -25.44 12.44
N SER A 104 -7.09 -26.57 13.13
CA SER A 104 -6.61 -26.65 14.53
C SER A 104 -5.21 -27.27 14.68
N ALA A 105 -4.75 -28.02 13.68
CA ALA A 105 -3.46 -28.73 13.69
C ALA A 105 -2.58 -28.31 12.50
N GLY A 106 -1.25 -28.45 12.64
CA GLY A 106 -0.29 -28.14 11.58
C GLY A 106 -0.19 -26.65 11.18
N CYS A 107 -0.81 -25.76 11.93
CA CYS A 107 -0.86 -24.32 11.68
C CYS A 107 -0.78 -23.52 13.00
N MET A 108 -0.49 -22.24 12.88
CA MET A 108 -0.73 -21.24 13.92
C MET A 108 -2.14 -20.65 13.77
N ASN A 109 -2.64 -20.04 14.84
CA ASN A 109 -3.82 -19.20 14.74
C ASN A 109 -3.52 -17.97 13.85
N TYR A 110 -4.56 -17.31 13.34
CA TYR A 110 -4.39 -16.08 12.57
C TYR A 110 -3.87 -14.93 13.44
N ILE A 111 -3.20 -13.97 12.80
CA ILE A 111 -2.79 -12.69 13.40
C ILE A 111 -3.71 -11.56 12.93
N VAL A 112 -3.81 -10.49 13.72
CA VAL A 112 -4.65 -9.33 13.41
C VAL A 112 -3.86 -8.05 13.63
N LEU A 113 -3.85 -7.19 12.61
CA LEU A 113 -3.19 -5.88 12.64
C LEU A 113 -4.20 -4.81 12.24
N ALA A 114 -4.19 -3.66 12.89
CA ALA A 114 -5.02 -2.52 12.57
C ALA A 114 -4.10 -1.33 12.24
N SER A 115 -4.12 -0.91 10.97
CA SER A 115 -3.52 0.37 10.59
C SER A 115 -4.61 1.42 10.61
N ALA A 116 -4.25 2.68 10.90
CA ALA A 116 -5.09 3.79 10.48
C ALA A 116 -5.46 3.58 9.01
N ALA A 117 -6.71 3.87 8.63
CA ALA A 117 -7.01 3.94 7.22
C ALA A 117 -6.04 4.97 6.65
N ALA A 118 -5.40 4.64 5.53
CA ALA A 118 -4.81 5.69 4.72
C ALA A 118 -5.99 6.61 4.35
N ASN A 119 -6.14 7.72 5.07
CA ASN A 119 -7.15 8.75 4.81
C ASN A 119 -6.83 9.54 3.54
N THR A 120 -5.99 8.98 2.68
CA THR A 120 -5.77 9.45 1.34
C THR A 120 -6.48 8.44 0.47
N SER A 121 -7.69 8.80 0.04
CA SER A 121 -8.27 8.17 -1.13
C SER A 121 -7.19 8.15 -2.23
N ILE A 122 -7.11 7.16 -3.12
CA ILE A 122 -6.22 7.29 -4.30
C ILE A 122 -6.54 8.60 -5.03
N SER A 123 -7.81 9.05 -4.92
CA SER A 123 -8.26 10.37 -5.31
C SER A 123 -7.77 11.55 -4.45
N ASP A 124 -6.78 11.40 -3.57
CA ASP A 124 -6.07 12.51 -2.89
C ASP A 124 -4.54 12.31 -2.88
N ILE A 125 -4.04 11.16 -3.37
CA ILE A 125 -2.60 10.89 -3.46
C ILE A 125 -2.08 11.36 -4.81
N TYR A 126 -1.06 12.22 -4.82
CA TYR A 126 -0.29 12.53 -6.02
C TYR A 126 1.13 12.97 -5.64
N PRO A 127 2.13 12.76 -6.53
CA PRO A 127 3.43 13.38 -6.40
C PRO A 127 3.33 14.90 -6.61
N GLU A 128 3.50 15.67 -5.54
CA GLU A 128 3.53 17.13 -5.61
C GLU A 128 4.84 17.59 -6.26
N ILE A 129 4.76 18.20 -7.44
CA ILE A 129 5.92 18.78 -8.13
C ILE A 129 6.36 20.03 -7.36
N THR A 130 7.57 19.99 -6.80
CA THR A 130 8.14 21.07 -5.97
C THR A 130 9.09 21.98 -6.72
N ASP A 131 9.67 21.49 -7.82
CA ASP A 131 10.60 22.26 -8.64
C ASP A 131 10.55 21.85 -10.11
N VAL A 132 10.76 22.85 -10.98
CA VAL A 132 10.88 22.68 -12.43
C VAL A 132 12.09 23.49 -12.92
N ALA A 133 13.17 22.77 -13.24
CA ALA A 133 14.41 23.37 -13.73
C ALA A 133 14.53 23.23 -15.26
N TYR A 134 15.07 24.26 -15.91
CA TYR A 134 15.21 24.34 -17.36
C TYR A 134 16.68 24.32 -17.77
N SER A 135 16.98 23.67 -18.89
CA SER A 135 18.30 23.75 -19.55
C SER A 135 18.11 24.24 -20.98
N GLU A 136 18.47 25.50 -21.23
CA GLU A 136 18.43 26.12 -22.58
C GLU A 136 19.44 25.47 -23.52
N GLN A 137 20.64 25.15 -23.02
CA GLN A 137 21.69 24.51 -23.81
C GLN A 137 21.24 23.16 -24.41
N TYR A 138 20.44 22.39 -23.68
CA TYR A 138 20.01 21.05 -24.10
C TYR A 138 18.51 20.96 -24.44
N HIS A 139 17.77 22.07 -24.31
CA HIS A 139 16.32 22.12 -24.37
C HIS A 139 15.67 20.99 -23.58
N GLN A 140 16.02 20.89 -22.29
CA GLN A 140 15.51 19.88 -21.35
C GLN A 140 14.78 20.52 -20.18
N ILE A 141 13.88 19.75 -19.57
CA ILE A 141 13.17 20.13 -18.35
C ILE A 141 13.39 19.02 -17.32
N ARG A 142 13.73 19.40 -16.08
CA ARG A 142 13.77 18.50 -14.93
C ARG A 142 12.61 18.82 -14.01
N PHE A 143 11.85 17.79 -13.65
CA PHE A 143 10.81 17.84 -12.64
C PHE A 143 11.34 17.20 -11.36
N THR A 144 11.06 17.82 -10.22
CA THR A 144 11.33 17.27 -8.89
C THR A 144 10.02 17.25 -8.09
N TRP A 145 9.78 16.20 -7.32
CA TRP A 145 8.54 16.05 -6.55
C TRP A 145 8.77 15.50 -5.13
N LYS A 146 7.78 15.69 -4.25
CA LYS A 146 7.76 15.03 -2.94
C LYS A 146 7.56 13.53 -3.08
N PRO A 147 8.29 12.68 -2.33
CA PRO A 147 8.07 11.25 -2.33
C PRO A 147 6.65 10.92 -1.83
N VAL A 148 6.04 9.90 -2.43
CA VAL A 148 4.74 9.36 -2.05
C VAL A 148 4.95 8.05 -1.30
N ASP A 149 4.40 7.96 -0.09
CA ASP A 149 4.48 6.75 0.73
C ASP A 149 3.77 5.57 0.05
N GLY A 150 4.36 4.38 0.12
CA GLY A 150 3.85 3.18 -0.54
C GLY A 150 3.92 3.20 -2.08
N ALA A 151 4.59 4.18 -2.70
CA ALA A 151 4.84 4.16 -4.14
C ALA A 151 5.76 2.99 -4.51
N SER A 152 5.36 2.24 -5.54
CA SER A 152 6.19 1.21 -6.17
C SER A 152 6.95 1.75 -7.39
N ASN A 153 6.35 2.74 -8.07
CA ASN A 153 6.91 3.40 -9.24
C ASN A 153 6.33 4.82 -9.39
N TYR A 154 7.02 5.63 -10.18
CA TYR A 154 6.45 6.86 -10.75
C TYR A 154 6.34 6.79 -12.28
N GLY A 155 5.46 7.62 -12.81
CA GLY A 155 5.28 7.82 -14.24
C GLY A 155 5.04 9.28 -14.60
N ILE A 156 5.39 9.62 -15.84
CA ILE A 156 5.22 10.95 -16.42
C ILE A 156 4.22 10.85 -17.56
N ALA A 157 3.19 11.69 -17.52
CA ALA A 157 2.22 11.83 -18.60
C ALA A 157 2.22 13.27 -19.13
N VAL A 158 2.02 13.41 -20.44
CA VAL A 158 1.96 14.70 -21.14
C VAL A 158 0.64 14.80 -21.89
N TYR A 159 -0.02 15.95 -21.83
CA TYR A 159 -1.25 16.21 -22.58
C TYR A 159 -0.93 16.64 -24.00
N LEU A 160 -1.29 15.81 -24.98
CA LEU A 160 -0.99 16.01 -26.40
C LEU A 160 -2.25 15.75 -27.24
N ALA A 161 -2.58 16.69 -28.14
CA ALA A 161 -3.72 16.57 -29.06
C ALA A 161 -5.03 16.14 -28.38
N GLY A 162 -5.38 16.80 -27.26
CA GLY A 162 -6.61 16.55 -26.53
C GLY A 162 -6.60 15.34 -25.59
N LYS A 163 -5.48 14.59 -25.50
CA LYS A 163 -5.40 13.35 -24.72
C LYS A 163 -4.12 13.28 -23.88
N TRP A 164 -4.22 12.67 -22.71
CA TRP A 164 -3.04 12.32 -21.90
C TRP A 164 -2.29 11.15 -22.52
N ARG A 165 -0.96 11.27 -22.63
CA ARG A 165 -0.07 10.21 -23.12
C ARG A 165 1.04 9.95 -22.12
N ILE A 166 1.21 8.70 -21.72
CA ILE A 166 2.30 8.25 -20.86
C ILE A 166 3.61 8.32 -21.65
N GLN A 167 4.61 9.00 -21.09
CA GLN A 167 5.97 9.07 -21.64
C GLN A 167 6.89 8.02 -21.01
N THR A 168 6.74 7.80 -19.70
CA THR A 168 7.42 6.74 -18.96
C THR A 168 6.61 6.37 -17.72
N GLN A 169 6.75 5.14 -17.25
CA GLN A 169 6.09 4.63 -16.04
C GLN A 169 7.00 3.71 -15.22
N ASN A 170 8.28 3.62 -15.60
CA ASN A 170 9.27 2.72 -15.00
C ASN A 170 10.25 3.47 -14.09
N ILE A 171 9.85 4.63 -13.57
CA ILE A 171 10.67 5.39 -12.62
C ILE A 171 10.59 4.67 -11.27
N SER A 172 11.74 4.40 -10.65
CA SER A 172 11.83 3.74 -9.33
C SER A 172 11.10 4.55 -8.25
N ALA A 173 10.52 3.88 -7.25
CA ALA A 173 9.96 4.50 -6.05
C ALA A 173 10.95 5.39 -5.26
N SER A 174 12.25 5.11 -5.38
CA SER A 174 13.31 5.89 -4.73
C SER A 174 13.69 7.17 -5.48
N ALA A 175 13.26 7.33 -6.73
CA ALA A 175 13.54 8.52 -7.52
C ALA A 175 12.48 9.59 -7.29
N THR A 176 12.92 10.80 -6.98
CA THR A 176 12.08 11.99 -6.77
C THR A 176 12.30 13.07 -7.83
N SER A 177 12.96 12.71 -8.93
CA SER A 177 13.13 13.59 -10.08
C SER A 177 13.18 12.84 -11.41
N TYR A 178 12.87 13.56 -12.49
CA TYR A 178 12.97 13.08 -13.86
C TYR A 178 13.38 14.22 -14.79
N THR A 179 14.35 13.96 -15.66
CA THR A 179 14.76 14.89 -16.73
C THR A 179 14.27 14.35 -18.07
N THR A 180 13.61 15.20 -18.86
CA THR A 180 13.14 14.87 -20.21
C THR A 180 14.29 14.49 -21.14
N PRO A 181 14.05 13.83 -22.29
CA PRO A 181 15.05 13.72 -23.35
C PRO A 181 15.55 15.09 -23.83
N LYS A 182 16.77 15.11 -24.41
CA LYS A 182 17.38 16.31 -25.01
C LYS A 182 16.65 16.77 -26.27
N ASN A 183 16.88 18.03 -26.63
CA ASN A 183 16.45 18.64 -27.89
C ASN A 183 14.93 18.68 -28.05
N LEU A 184 14.19 18.97 -26.97
CA LEU A 184 12.79 19.34 -27.11
C LEU A 184 12.71 20.62 -27.95
N THR A 185 11.62 20.79 -28.70
CA THR A 185 11.45 21.99 -29.53
C THR A 185 11.25 23.23 -28.64
N ALA A 186 12.20 24.17 -28.70
CA ALA A 186 12.13 25.45 -27.98
C ALA A 186 10.82 26.20 -28.27
N GLY A 187 10.28 26.87 -27.25
CA GLY A 187 9.02 27.60 -27.31
C GLY A 187 7.75 26.73 -27.30
N LYS A 188 7.86 25.39 -27.39
CA LYS A 188 6.70 24.52 -27.23
C LYS A 188 6.28 24.43 -25.76
N THR A 189 4.97 24.47 -25.54
CA THR A 189 4.34 24.40 -24.22
C THR A 189 3.64 23.06 -24.04
N TYR A 190 3.79 22.45 -22.87
CA TYR A 190 3.23 21.15 -22.51
C TYR A 190 2.58 21.20 -21.14
N LYS A 191 1.46 20.48 -20.98
CA LYS A 191 0.90 20.17 -19.66
C LYS A 191 1.38 18.78 -19.24
N VAL A 192 1.98 18.68 -18.05
CA VAL A 192 2.70 17.50 -17.57
C VAL A 192 2.20 17.11 -16.19
N ALA A 193 1.95 15.82 -15.98
CA ALA A 193 1.58 15.23 -14.71
C ALA A 193 2.60 14.16 -14.29
N VAL A 194 2.89 14.09 -13.00
CA VAL A 194 3.64 12.98 -12.38
C VAL A 194 2.64 12.13 -11.60
N ALA A 195 2.66 10.82 -11.78
CA ALA A 195 1.81 9.87 -11.08
C ALA A 195 2.65 8.85 -10.30
N ALA A 196 2.18 8.48 -9.11
CA ALA A 196 2.69 7.36 -8.32
C ALA A 196 1.82 6.11 -8.54
N LYS A 197 2.44 4.94 -8.47
CA LYS A 197 1.74 3.64 -8.40
C LYS A 197 1.73 3.15 -6.96
N VAL A 198 0.58 3.21 -6.31
CA VAL A 198 0.39 2.84 -4.90
C VAL A 198 -0.53 1.63 -4.84
N ASN A 199 -0.13 0.58 -4.12
CA ASN A 199 -0.90 -0.67 -4.01
C ASN A 199 -1.31 -1.30 -5.36
N GLY A 200 -0.49 -1.10 -6.40
CA GLY A 200 -0.76 -1.63 -7.75
C GLY A 200 -1.57 -0.70 -8.66
N GLU A 201 -2.16 0.38 -8.13
CA GLU A 201 -3.00 1.32 -8.88
C GLU A 201 -2.27 2.66 -9.11
N TRP A 202 -2.51 3.26 -10.28
CA TRP A 202 -1.95 4.57 -10.61
C TRP A 202 -2.84 5.69 -10.07
N THR A 203 -2.22 6.71 -9.48
CA THR A 203 -2.84 7.96 -9.00
C THR A 203 -3.27 8.92 -10.13
N ALA A 204 -3.58 8.38 -11.32
CA ALA A 204 -3.70 9.14 -12.56
C ALA A 204 -4.73 10.27 -12.48
N GLU A 205 -5.90 10.03 -11.87
CA GLU A 205 -6.97 11.03 -11.78
C GLU A 205 -6.52 12.29 -11.02
N GLN A 206 -5.80 12.14 -9.92
CA GLN A 206 -5.32 13.29 -9.15
C GLN A 206 -4.08 13.92 -9.75
N SER A 207 -3.18 13.11 -10.28
CA SER A 207 -2.00 13.61 -10.98
C SER A 207 -2.35 14.55 -12.13
N ILE A 208 -3.39 14.25 -12.90
CA ILE A 208 -3.80 15.13 -14.01
C ILE A 208 -4.51 16.41 -13.55
N LYS A 209 -5.14 16.41 -12.36
CA LYS A 209 -5.73 17.60 -11.74
C LYS A 209 -4.65 18.56 -11.22
N HIS A 210 -3.48 18.01 -10.82
CA HIS A 210 -2.33 18.77 -10.31
C HIS A 210 -1.18 18.90 -11.33
N ALA A 211 -1.52 18.82 -12.61
CA ALA A 211 -0.54 18.94 -13.67
C ALA A 211 0.03 20.37 -13.77
N VAL A 212 1.31 20.48 -14.11
CA VAL A 212 1.99 21.75 -14.37
C VAL A 212 2.06 22.05 -15.86
N THR A 213 2.05 23.33 -16.22
CA THR A 213 2.31 23.77 -17.59
C THR A 213 3.74 24.29 -17.68
N VAL A 214 4.50 23.78 -18.66
CA VAL A 214 5.91 24.13 -18.87
C VAL A 214 6.17 24.51 -20.31
N THR A 215 7.09 25.46 -20.52
CA THR A 215 7.52 25.88 -21.85
C THR A 215 9.00 25.58 -22.01
N VAL A 216 9.36 24.89 -23.08
CA VAL A 216 10.76 24.59 -23.39
C VAL A 216 11.50 25.89 -23.66
N ARG A 217 12.61 26.11 -22.94
CA ARG A 217 13.52 27.25 -23.12
C ARG A 217 14.70 26.83 -23.98
#